data_AF-A0A7Y6ZLX7-F1
#
_entry.id   AF-A0A7Y6ZLX7-F1
#
_cell.length_a   1.000
_cell.length_b   1.000
_cell.length_c   1.000
_cell.angle_alpha   90.00
_cell.angle_beta   90.00
_cell.angle_gamma   90.00
#
_symmetry.space_group_name_H-M   'P 1'
#
loop_
_entity.id
_entity.type
_entity.pdbx_description
1 polymer ?
#
loop_
_entity_poly.entity_id
_entity_poly.type
_entity_poly.pdbx_seq_one_letter_code
_entity_poly.pdbx_strand_id
1 'polypeptide(L)'
;MLGVVLLLLSPLSWRMGEIDLPNEYWWKQAFLVLLLLFIFYTNQSFVVPRVLLKGKTYTYLLMAIIGGILFYYIIVSFEQLIQYPLRMHETFSPDRPFDPKRRWIPGDVFQVMLYLLSVGLSTSLALVQKWQKDEEHRQELEKQRIKTELSYLKAQINPHFFFNTLNNIYSLTNLDVKKAQEALLKLSRMMRYVLYENQKETTLLSKEVDFIRDYIELMKMRLTDKVKLNIHLDEAEDHHIIAPMLLLPFLENSFKHGISS
;
A
#
# COMPACT_ATOMS: atom_id res chain seq x y z
N MET A 1 -8.96 -8.43 25.08
CA MET A 1 -8.01 -8.89 26.13
C MET A 1 -8.67 -8.89 27.51
N LEU A 2 -8.99 -7.74 28.11
CA LEU A 2 -9.69 -7.65 29.41
C LEU A 2 -11.03 -8.44 29.45
N GLY A 3 -11.84 -8.37 28.39
CA GLY A 3 -13.09 -9.13 28.30
C GLY A 3 -12.92 -10.66 28.19
N VAL A 4 -11.81 -11.13 27.61
CA VAL A 4 -11.50 -12.58 27.53
C VAL A 4 -11.00 -13.08 28.89
N VAL A 5 -10.20 -12.27 29.57
CA VAL A 5 -9.76 -12.53 30.95
C VAL A 5 -10.95 -12.57 31.91
N LEU A 6 -11.88 -11.61 31.82
CA LEU A 6 -13.09 -11.56 32.64
C LEU A 6 -14.06 -12.73 32.36
N LEU A 7 -14.28 -13.10 31.10
CA LEU A 7 -15.10 -14.26 30.72
C LEU A 7 -14.51 -15.60 31.20
N LEU A 8 -13.19 -15.68 31.32
CA LEU A 8 -12.47 -16.88 31.70
C LEU A 8 -12.27 -17.05 33.22
N LEU A 9 -12.36 -15.96 33.98
CA LEU A 9 -12.43 -15.98 35.44
C LEU A 9 -13.83 -16.37 35.96
N SER A 10 -14.87 -16.11 35.16
CA SER A 10 -16.29 -16.28 35.53
C SER A 10 -16.78 -17.73 35.78
N PRO A 11 -16.35 -18.78 35.04
CA PRO A 11 -16.91 -20.12 35.24
C PRO A 11 -16.35 -20.84 36.48
N LEU A 12 -15.21 -20.41 37.04
CA LEU A 12 -14.64 -21.01 38.24
C LEU A 12 -15.33 -20.52 39.52
N SER A 13 -15.65 -19.22 39.61
CA SER A 13 -16.36 -18.64 40.76
C SER A 13 -17.82 -19.11 40.85
N TRP A 14 -18.46 -19.42 39.72
CA TRP A 14 -19.88 -19.83 39.70
C TRP A 14 -20.13 -21.22 40.31
N ARG A 15 -19.15 -22.14 40.22
CA ARG A 15 -19.28 -23.50 40.77
C ARG A 15 -18.80 -23.61 42.24
N MET A 16 -18.29 -22.52 42.81
CA MET A 16 -17.62 -22.46 44.11
C MET A 16 -18.32 -21.48 45.09
N GLY A 17 -19.60 -21.17 44.88
CA GLY A 17 -20.32 -20.12 45.61
C GLY A 17 -20.50 -20.31 47.12
N GLU A 18 -20.10 -21.46 47.68
CA GLU A 18 -20.15 -21.75 49.13
C GLU A 18 -18.77 -21.77 49.80
N ILE A 19 -17.66 -21.60 49.04
CA ILE A 19 -16.29 -21.76 49.54
C ILE A 19 -15.51 -20.46 49.30
N ASP A 20 -15.04 -19.84 50.39
CA ASP A 20 -14.15 -18.68 50.32
C ASP A 20 -12.79 -19.08 49.73
N LEU A 21 -12.43 -18.46 48.61
CA LEU A 21 -11.15 -18.69 47.96
C LEU A 21 -10.00 -17.99 48.71
N PRO A 22 -8.82 -18.64 48.83
CA PRO A 22 -7.66 -18.03 49.45
C PRO A 22 -7.15 -16.83 48.63
N ASN A 23 -6.56 -15.83 49.30
CA ASN A 23 -6.02 -14.61 48.65
C ASN A 23 -4.99 -14.93 47.55
N GLU A 24 -4.27 -16.03 47.71
CA GLU A 24 -3.28 -16.57 46.78
C GLU A 24 -3.89 -16.87 45.39
N TYR A 25 -5.18 -17.20 45.31
CA TYR A 25 -5.90 -17.34 44.04
C TYR A 25 -5.89 -16.01 43.26
N TRP A 26 -6.28 -14.93 43.91
CA TRP A 26 -6.34 -13.60 43.29
C TRP A 26 -4.95 -13.11 42.89
N TRP A 27 -3.93 -13.36 43.70
CA TRP A 27 -2.54 -13.03 43.37
C TRP A 27 -2.06 -13.78 42.13
N LYS A 28 -2.37 -15.07 42.01
CA LYS A 28 -2.10 -15.86 40.80
C LYS A 28 -2.80 -15.30 39.57
N GLN A 29 -4.08 -14.95 39.68
CA GLN A 29 -4.83 -14.39 38.54
C GLN A 29 -4.25 -13.04 38.10
N ALA A 30 -3.96 -12.14 39.05
CA ALA A 30 -3.35 -10.85 38.74
C ALA A 30 -1.98 -11.03 38.04
N PHE A 31 -1.15 -11.93 38.56
CA PHE A 31 0.16 -12.24 37.97
C PHE A 31 0.03 -12.81 36.55
N LEU A 32 -0.86 -13.78 36.35
CA LEU A 32 -1.13 -14.39 35.04
C LEU A 32 -1.54 -13.33 34.00
N VAL A 33 -2.47 -12.44 34.36
CA VAL A 33 -2.96 -11.40 33.45
C VAL A 33 -1.85 -10.40 33.09
N LEU A 34 -1.08 -9.94 34.08
CA LEU A 34 0.04 -9.03 33.85
C LEU A 34 1.09 -9.68 32.94
N LEU A 35 1.43 -10.94 33.17
CA LEU A 35 2.37 -11.69 32.34
C LEU A 35 1.86 -11.87 30.91
N LEU A 36 0.58 -12.21 30.72
CA LEU A 36 -0.02 -12.34 29.40
C LEU A 36 -0.09 -11.01 28.65
N LEU A 37 -0.36 -9.89 29.33
CA LEU A 37 -0.31 -8.55 28.75
C LEU A 37 1.12 -8.21 28.32
N PHE A 38 2.11 -8.49 29.16
CA PHE A 38 3.52 -8.28 28.83
C PHE A 38 3.93 -9.07 27.58
N ILE A 39 3.59 -10.36 27.51
CA ILE A 39 3.85 -11.22 26.35
C ILE A 39 3.14 -10.68 25.11
N PHE A 40 1.87 -10.30 25.23
CA PHE A 40 1.06 -9.79 24.12
C PHE A 40 1.69 -8.54 23.48
N TYR A 41 1.99 -7.51 24.29
CA TYR A 41 2.52 -6.25 23.79
C TYR A 41 3.95 -6.41 23.28
N THR A 42 4.78 -7.23 23.93
CA THR A 42 6.13 -7.54 23.48
C THR A 42 6.11 -8.27 22.14
N ASN A 43 5.21 -9.26 21.99
CA ASN A 43 5.07 -10.00 20.75
C ASN A 43 4.60 -9.09 19.60
N GLN A 44 3.54 -8.30 19.84
CA GLN A 44 2.97 -7.39 18.84
C GLN A 44 3.96 -6.30 18.40
N SER A 45 4.67 -5.67 19.35
CA SER A 45 5.48 -4.47 19.08
C SER A 45 6.91 -4.78 18.66
N PHE A 46 7.48 -5.91 19.11
CA PHE A 46 8.90 -6.20 18.90
C PHE A 46 9.14 -7.51 18.14
N VAL A 47 8.56 -8.62 18.58
CA VAL A 47 8.89 -9.94 18.02
C VAL A 47 8.33 -10.10 16.61
N VAL A 48 7.03 -9.84 16.42
CA VAL A 48 6.37 -9.98 15.12
C VAL A 48 7.01 -9.03 14.09
N PRO A 49 7.20 -7.72 14.35
CA PRO A 49 7.74 -6.82 13.34
C PRO A 49 9.21 -7.07 13.00
N ARG A 50 10.01 -7.54 13.95
CA ARG A 50 11.45 -7.76 13.71
C ARG A 50 11.79 -9.12 13.15
N VAL A 51 10.95 -10.14 13.41
CA VAL A 51 11.27 -11.54 13.08
C VAL A 51 10.31 -12.07 12.04
N LEU A 52 9.00 -12.12 12.35
CA LEU A 52 7.99 -12.70 11.46
C LEU A 52 7.85 -11.90 10.18
N LEU A 53 7.71 -10.57 10.27
CA LEU A 53 7.60 -9.69 9.10
C LEU A 53 8.87 -9.61 8.25
N LYS A 54 10.03 -10.06 8.76
CA LYS A 54 11.28 -10.17 7.99
C LYS A 54 11.43 -11.53 7.28
N GLY A 55 10.38 -12.35 7.27
CA GLY A 55 10.38 -13.67 6.62
C GLY A 55 11.05 -14.78 7.41
N LYS A 56 11.47 -14.53 8.67
CA LYS A 56 12.16 -15.53 9.51
C LYS A 56 11.18 -16.39 10.30
N THR A 57 10.21 -17.01 9.63
CA THR A 57 9.08 -17.74 10.26
C THR A 57 9.55 -18.86 11.19
N TYR A 58 10.56 -19.63 10.80
CA TYR A 58 11.09 -20.70 11.66
C TYR A 58 11.68 -20.17 12.98
N THR A 59 12.41 -19.05 12.93
CA THR A 59 12.95 -18.45 14.16
C THR A 59 11.85 -17.89 15.05
N TYR A 60 10.77 -17.37 14.47
CA TYR A 60 9.60 -16.94 15.21
C TYR A 60 8.91 -18.10 15.93
N LEU A 61 8.69 -19.22 15.23
CA LEU A 61 8.10 -20.43 15.82
C LEU A 61 8.98 -20.98 16.95
N LEU A 62 10.30 -21.01 16.77
CA LEU A 62 11.23 -21.43 17.81
C LEU A 62 11.14 -20.52 19.04
N MET A 63 11.11 -19.19 18.85
CA MET A 63 10.93 -18.22 19.94
C MET A 63 9.58 -18.39 20.65
N ALA A 64 8.51 -18.69 19.93
CA ALA A 64 7.19 -18.93 20.51
C ALA A 64 7.15 -20.22 21.35
N ILE A 65 7.83 -21.28 20.91
CA ILE A 65 7.95 -22.54 21.67
C ILE A 65 8.78 -22.31 22.94
N ILE A 66 9.97 -21.70 22.81
CA ILE A 66 10.84 -21.37 23.95
C ILE A 66 10.10 -20.46 24.93
N GLY A 67 9.40 -19.44 24.43
CA GLY A 67 8.57 -18.54 25.22
C GLY A 67 7.46 -19.28 25.98
N GLY A 68 6.86 -20.32 25.40
CA GLY A 68 5.84 -21.14 26.05
C GLY A 68 6.40 -21.98 27.18
N ILE A 69 7.59 -22.56 26.99
CA ILE A 69 8.31 -23.32 28.04
C ILE A 69 8.68 -22.38 29.20
N LEU A 70 9.23 -21.20 28.89
CA LEU A 70 9.56 -20.18 29.89
C LEU A 70 8.32 -19.68 30.63
N PHE A 71 7.23 -19.41 29.90
CA PHE A 71 5.95 -19.02 30.49
C PHE A 71 5.45 -20.06 31.49
N TYR A 72 5.43 -21.34 31.10
CA TYR A 72 5.03 -22.43 32.01
C TYR A 72 5.93 -22.46 33.25
N TYR A 73 7.25 -22.42 33.08
CA TYR A 73 8.20 -22.42 34.19
C TYR A 73 8.01 -21.24 35.16
N ILE A 74 7.78 -20.03 34.62
CA ILE A 74 7.52 -18.83 35.42
C ILE A 74 6.23 -18.99 36.25
N ILE A 75 5.16 -19.50 35.63
CA ILE A 75 3.90 -19.73 36.36
C ILE A 75 4.09 -20.78 37.46
N VAL A 76 4.72 -21.92 37.17
CA VAL A 76 4.98 -22.97 38.16
C VAL A 76 5.80 -22.43 39.33
N SER A 77 6.85 -21.67 39.03
CA SER A 77 7.72 -21.08 40.06
C SER A 77 6.96 -20.08 40.94
N PHE A 78 6.07 -19.28 40.34
CA PHE A 78 5.22 -18.35 41.07
C PHE A 78 4.19 -19.08 41.95
N GLU A 79 3.57 -20.15 41.45
CA GLU A 79 2.63 -20.99 42.21
C GLU A 79 3.31 -21.62 43.43
N GLN A 80 4.56 -22.07 43.31
CA GLN A 80 5.34 -22.59 44.43
C GLN A 80 5.69 -21.51 45.45
N LEU A 81 6.07 -20.30 44.99
CA LEU A 81 6.41 -19.18 45.85
C LEU A 81 5.25 -18.77 46.78
N ILE A 82 4.02 -18.72 46.24
CA ILE A 82 2.83 -18.35 47.01
C ILE A 82 2.17 -19.56 47.69
N GLN A 83 2.77 -20.76 47.61
CA GLN A 83 2.21 -22.00 48.15
C GLN A 83 0.79 -22.30 47.64
N TYR A 84 0.49 -21.91 46.40
CA TYR A 84 -0.84 -22.02 45.79
C TYR A 84 -1.43 -23.44 45.87
N PRO A 85 -0.68 -24.51 45.52
CA PRO A 85 -1.23 -25.87 45.56
C PRO A 85 -1.63 -26.31 46.97
N LEU A 86 -0.86 -25.91 48.00
CA LEU A 86 -1.14 -26.26 49.39
C LEU A 86 -2.38 -25.53 49.89
N ARG A 87 -2.47 -24.21 49.68
CA ARG A 87 -3.62 -23.41 50.12
C ARG A 87 -4.92 -23.82 49.44
N MET A 88 -4.87 -24.11 48.15
CA MET A 88 -6.04 -24.66 47.44
C MET A 88 -6.41 -26.05 47.96
N HIS A 89 -5.43 -26.90 48.28
CA HIS A 89 -5.72 -28.21 48.85
C HIS A 89 -6.41 -28.12 50.22
N GLU A 90 -5.93 -27.24 51.11
CA GLU A 90 -6.56 -26.99 52.41
C GLU A 90 -8.02 -26.50 52.27
N THR A 91 -8.30 -25.67 51.27
CA THR A 91 -9.66 -25.16 51.00
C THR A 91 -10.60 -26.22 50.40
N PHE A 92 -10.13 -27.07 49.49
CA PHE A 92 -10.99 -27.98 48.72
C PHE A 92 -10.96 -29.44 49.17
N SER A 93 -9.96 -29.86 49.94
CA SER A 93 -9.79 -31.25 50.40
C SER A 93 -9.05 -31.31 51.75
N PRO A 94 -9.58 -30.67 52.80
CA PRO A 94 -8.93 -30.62 54.11
C PRO A 94 -8.68 -32.01 54.72
N ASP A 95 -9.56 -32.98 54.44
CA ASP A 95 -9.51 -34.33 55.04
C ASP A 95 -8.49 -35.27 54.39
N ARG A 96 -7.78 -34.83 53.35
CA ARG A 96 -6.79 -35.65 52.63
C ARG A 96 -5.39 -35.11 52.87
N PRO A 97 -4.36 -35.97 53.01
CA PRO A 97 -2.98 -35.48 53.05
C PRO A 97 -2.62 -34.81 51.72
N PHE A 98 -1.95 -33.66 51.80
CA PHE A 98 -1.45 -32.96 50.62
C PHE A 98 -0.32 -33.76 49.96
N ASP A 99 -0.52 -34.14 48.68
CA ASP A 99 0.53 -34.74 47.87
C ASP A 99 1.11 -33.70 46.91
N PRO A 100 2.34 -33.20 47.16
CA PRO A 100 2.96 -32.16 46.33
C PRO A 100 3.27 -32.64 44.89
N LYS A 101 3.26 -33.96 44.64
CA LYS A 101 3.51 -34.53 43.31
C LYS A 101 2.25 -34.62 42.45
N ARG A 102 1.06 -34.54 43.05
CA ARG A 102 -0.21 -34.66 42.35
C ARG A 102 -0.66 -33.30 41.81
N ARG A 103 -0.38 -33.05 40.54
CA ARG A 103 -0.69 -31.77 39.88
C ARG A 103 -2.07 -31.79 39.19
N TRP A 104 -2.74 -30.64 39.17
CA TRP A 104 -4.06 -30.49 38.55
C TRP A 104 -3.94 -30.25 37.04
N ILE A 105 -3.95 -31.35 36.28
CA ILE A 105 -3.78 -31.37 34.81
C ILE A 105 -4.71 -30.38 34.05
N PRO A 106 -6.01 -30.23 34.39
CA PRO A 106 -6.88 -29.29 33.68
C PRO A 106 -6.44 -27.82 33.77
N GLY A 107 -5.83 -27.42 34.90
CA GLY A 107 -5.33 -26.05 35.09
C GLY A 107 -4.12 -25.73 34.22
N ASP A 108 -3.20 -26.69 34.08
CA ASP A 108 -2.01 -26.55 33.24
C ASP A 108 -2.39 -26.42 31.75
N VAL A 109 -3.34 -27.25 31.28
CA VAL A 109 -3.85 -27.18 29.89
C VAL A 109 -4.48 -25.82 29.60
N PHE A 110 -5.25 -25.29 30.55
CA PHE A 110 -5.89 -23.99 30.42
C PHE A 110 -4.89 -22.84 30.29
N GLN A 111 -3.81 -22.85 31.07
CA GLN A 111 -2.74 -21.84 30.99
C GLN A 111 -2.01 -21.88 29.65
N VAL A 112 -1.72 -23.08 29.12
CA VAL A 112 -1.11 -23.24 27.80
C VAL A 112 -2.03 -22.71 26.70
N MET A 113 -3.33 -22.99 26.78
CA MET A 113 -4.31 -22.46 25.84
C MET A 113 -4.36 -20.93 25.87
N LEU A 114 -4.34 -20.32 27.05
CA LEU A 114 -4.28 -18.87 27.23
C LEU A 114 -3.03 -18.25 26.61
N TYR A 115 -1.87 -18.88 26.79
CA TYR A 115 -0.63 -18.45 26.18
C TYR A 115 -0.71 -18.48 24.65
N LEU A 116 -1.16 -19.62 24.08
CA LEU A 116 -1.31 -19.78 22.63
C LEU A 116 -2.29 -18.75 22.05
N LEU A 117 -3.40 -18.50 22.74
CA LEU A 117 -4.38 -17.49 22.33
C LEU A 117 -3.80 -16.07 22.40
N SER A 118 -3.02 -15.75 23.43
CA SER A 118 -2.36 -14.44 23.55
C SER A 118 -1.35 -14.19 22.43
N VAL A 119 -0.48 -15.17 22.14
CA VAL A 119 0.48 -15.09 21.04
C VAL A 119 -0.23 -15.06 19.69
N GLY A 120 -1.25 -15.89 19.49
CA GLY A 120 -2.05 -15.92 18.27
C GLY A 120 -2.73 -14.58 17.99
N LEU A 121 -3.46 -14.03 18.97
CA LEU A 121 -4.15 -12.74 18.82
C LEU A 121 -3.19 -11.57 18.61
N SER A 122 -2.08 -11.50 19.36
CA SER A 122 -1.07 -10.44 19.16
C SER A 122 -0.46 -10.51 17.75
N THR A 123 -0.20 -11.72 17.24
CA THR A 123 0.30 -11.93 15.88
C THR A 123 -0.71 -11.48 14.85
N SER A 124 -1.96 -11.94 14.96
CA SER A 124 -3.03 -11.57 14.01
C SER A 124 -3.25 -10.07 13.97
N LEU A 125 -3.28 -9.40 15.13
CA LEU A 125 -3.45 -7.94 15.19
C LEU A 125 -2.27 -7.20 14.56
N ALA A 126 -1.03 -7.62 14.83
CA ALA A 126 0.16 -7.03 14.22
C ALA A 126 0.15 -7.19 12.68
N LEU A 127 -0.25 -8.36 12.18
CA LEU A 127 -0.36 -8.63 10.74
C LEU A 127 -1.44 -7.78 10.08
N VAL A 128 -2.63 -7.68 10.68
CA VAL A 128 -3.73 -6.85 10.15
C VAL A 128 -3.32 -5.38 10.11
N GLN A 129 -2.71 -4.85 11.19
CA GLN A 129 -2.24 -3.47 11.23
C GLN A 129 -1.16 -3.19 10.18
N LYS A 130 -0.25 -4.14 9.97
CA LYS A 130 0.78 -4.02 8.94
C LYS A 130 0.16 -4.02 7.54
N TRP A 131 -0.77 -4.94 7.28
CA TRP A 131 -1.43 -5.06 5.99
C TRP A 131 -2.23 -3.80 5.63
N GLN A 132 -2.97 -3.22 6.58
CA GLN A 132 -3.68 -1.95 6.37
C GLN A 132 -2.73 -0.81 6.00
N LYS A 133 -1.59 -0.67 6.72
CA LYS A 133 -0.59 0.36 6.40
C LYS A 133 0.06 0.15 5.03
N ASP A 134 0.34 -1.10 4.67
CA ASP A 134 0.92 -1.42 3.36
C ASP A 134 -0.07 -1.18 2.22
N GLU A 135 -1.36 -1.41 2.46
CA GLU A 135 -2.45 -1.08 1.54
C GLU A 135 -2.56 0.44 1.30
N GLU A 136 -2.61 1.23 2.38
CA GLU A 136 -2.63 2.70 2.30
C GLU A 136 -1.41 3.23 1.53
N HIS A 137 -0.22 2.71 1.83
CA HIS A 137 1.00 3.11 1.14
C HIS A 137 0.96 2.73 -0.35
N ARG A 138 0.42 1.56 -0.70
CA ARG A 138 0.26 1.13 -2.09
C ARG A 138 -0.67 2.06 -2.86
N GLN A 139 -1.81 2.43 -2.27
CA GLN A 139 -2.76 3.36 -2.88
C GLN A 139 -2.15 4.75 -3.10
N GLU A 140 -1.34 5.24 -2.17
CA GLU A 140 -0.64 6.52 -2.33
C GLU A 140 0.39 6.45 -3.47
N LEU A 141 1.17 5.38 -3.56
CA LEU A 141 2.12 5.17 -4.66
C LEU A 141 1.42 5.09 -6.01
N GLU A 142 0.26 4.44 -6.09
CA GLU A 142 -0.53 4.35 -7.31
C GLU A 142 -1.06 5.73 -7.75
N LYS A 143 -1.58 6.53 -6.80
CA LYS A 143 -2.00 7.92 -7.08
C LYS A 143 -0.83 8.77 -7.58
N GLN A 144 0.33 8.65 -6.96
CA GLN A 144 1.53 9.37 -7.39
C GLN A 144 1.99 8.95 -8.78
N ARG A 145 1.93 7.63 -9.09
CA ARG A 145 2.21 7.11 -10.42
C ARG A 145 1.25 7.69 -11.47
N ILE A 146 -0.06 7.62 -11.23
CA ILE A 146 -1.08 8.16 -12.15
C ILE A 146 -0.87 9.67 -12.37
N LYS A 147 -0.60 10.43 -11.30
CA LYS A 147 -0.33 11.86 -11.40
C LYS A 147 0.92 12.15 -12.24
N THR A 148 1.96 11.34 -12.08
CA THR A 148 3.21 11.47 -12.83
C THR A 148 3.00 11.15 -14.30
N GLU A 149 2.30 10.04 -14.59
CA GLU A 149 1.96 9.62 -15.95
C GLU A 149 1.07 10.65 -16.65
N LEU A 150 0.06 11.17 -15.96
CA LEU A 150 -0.77 12.27 -16.46
C LEU A 150 0.07 13.54 -16.72
N SER A 151 0.99 13.89 -15.82
CA SER A 151 1.87 15.04 -16.02
C SER A 151 2.80 14.85 -17.22
N TYR A 152 3.31 13.63 -17.43
CA TYR A 152 4.12 13.26 -18.58
C TYR A 152 3.33 13.37 -19.89
N LEU A 153 2.12 12.79 -19.92
CA LEU A 153 1.21 12.91 -21.07
C LEU A 153 0.84 14.37 -21.36
N LYS A 154 0.57 15.17 -20.33
CA LYS A 154 0.32 16.62 -20.48
C LYS A 154 1.53 17.36 -21.03
N ALA A 155 2.75 16.98 -20.64
CA ALA A 155 3.98 17.60 -21.12
C ALA A 155 4.29 17.27 -22.58
N GLN A 156 3.81 16.13 -23.10
CA GLN A 156 3.90 15.80 -24.53
C GLN A 156 3.02 16.71 -25.41
N ILE A 157 2.02 17.37 -24.82
CA ILE A 157 1.28 18.45 -25.46
C ILE A 157 2.05 19.75 -25.15
N ASN A 158 2.41 20.54 -26.18
CA ASN A 158 3.00 21.87 -25.98
C ASN A 158 1.86 22.90 -25.82
N PRO A 159 1.35 23.19 -24.59
CA PRO A 159 0.20 24.09 -24.43
C PRO A 159 0.46 25.48 -25.01
N HIS A 160 1.72 25.93 -24.99
CA HIS A 160 2.12 27.20 -25.57
C HIS A 160 1.95 27.21 -27.10
N PHE A 161 2.26 26.12 -27.80
CA PHE A 161 1.94 25.99 -29.23
C PHE A 161 0.44 26.18 -29.46
N PHE A 162 -0.42 25.47 -28.72
CA PHE A 162 -1.88 25.53 -28.93
C PHE A 162 -2.46 26.91 -28.63
N PHE A 163 -2.09 27.54 -27.51
CA PHE A 163 -2.56 28.89 -27.18
C PHE A 163 -2.15 29.93 -28.24
N ASN A 164 -0.91 29.87 -28.72
CA ASN A 164 -0.45 30.78 -29.76
C ASN A 164 -1.13 30.54 -31.10
N THR A 165 -1.37 29.27 -31.46
CA THR A 165 -2.06 28.94 -32.69
C THR A 165 -3.52 29.43 -32.65
N LEU A 166 -4.21 29.27 -31.51
CA LEU A 166 -5.54 29.86 -31.30
C LEU A 166 -5.55 31.39 -31.42
N ASN A 167 -4.57 32.08 -30.82
CA ASN A 167 -4.46 33.54 -30.93
C ASN A 167 -4.23 33.99 -32.39
N ASN A 168 -3.38 33.28 -33.15
CA ASN A 168 -3.19 33.59 -34.58
C ASN A 168 -4.46 33.35 -35.39
N ILE A 169 -5.19 32.26 -35.12
CA ILE A 169 -6.47 31.99 -35.77
C ILE A 169 -7.47 33.11 -35.46
N TYR A 170 -7.53 33.57 -34.21
CA TYR A 170 -8.37 34.70 -33.81
C TYR A 170 -7.98 36.00 -34.54
N SER A 171 -6.69 36.28 -34.71
CA SER A 171 -6.26 37.42 -35.54
C SER A 171 -6.70 37.26 -37.01
N LEU A 172 -6.66 36.04 -37.55
CA LEU A 172 -7.12 35.74 -38.91
C LEU A 172 -8.64 35.90 -39.07
N THR A 173 -9.47 35.71 -38.04
CA THR A 173 -10.93 35.87 -38.21
C THR A 173 -11.34 37.28 -38.63
N ASN A 174 -10.51 38.29 -38.34
CA ASN A 174 -10.75 39.68 -38.75
C ASN A 174 -10.08 40.04 -40.09
N LEU A 175 -9.05 39.30 -40.50
CA LEU A 175 -8.24 39.61 -41.70
C LEU A 175 -8.62 38.73 -42.90
N ASP A 176 -8.78 37.43 -42.67
CA ASP A 176 -9.07 36.41 -43.67
C ASP A 176 -9.84 35.24 -43.03
N VAL A 177 -11.17 35.33 -43.09
CA VAL A 177 -12.09 34.35 -42.50
C VAL A 177 -11.89 32.95 -43.07
N LYS A 178 -11.57 32.82 -44.38
CA LYS A 178 -11.35 31.51 -45.00
C LYS A 178 -10.10 30.84 -44.44
N LYS A 179 -8.98 31.57 -44.36
CA LYS A 179 -7.75 31.04 -43.75
C LYS A 179 -7.95 30.70 -42.28
N ALA A 180 -8.72 31.50 -41.54
CA ALA A 180 -9.05 31.19 -40.14
C ALA A 180 -9.80 29.86 -40.00
N GLN A 181 -10.79 29.60 -40.87
CA GLN A 181 -11.55 28.35 -40.89
C GLN A 181 -10.66 27.15 -41.24
N GLU A 182 -9.79 27.27 -42.25
CA GLU A 182 -8.84 26.22 -42.63
C GLU A 182 -7.85 25.91 -41.50
N ALA A 183 -7.29 26.95 -40.88
CA ALA A 183 -6.38 26.81 -39.74
C ALA A 183 -7.06 26.15 -38.54
N LEU A 184 -8.31 26.49 -38.25
CA LEU A 184 -9.10 25.86 -37.18
C LEU A 184 -9.34 24.37 -37.45
N LEU A 185 -9.63 24.00 -38.70
CA LEU A 185 -9.81 22.61 -39.09
C LEU A 185 -8.51 21.81 -38.90
N LYS A 186 -7.36 22.36 -39.34
CA LYS A 186 -6.04 21.76 -39.15
C LYS A 186 -5.71 21.56 -37.67
N LEU A 187 -5.95 22.59 -36.85
CA LEU A 187 -5.75 22.52 -35.40
C LEU A 187 -6.61 21.40 -34.77
N SER A 188 -7.88 21.29 -35.17
CA SER A 188 -8.78 20.23 -34.71
C SER A 188 -8.29 18.82 -35.08
N ARG A 189 -7.79 18.63 -36.31
CA ARG A 189 -7.19 17.35 -36.73
C ARG A 189 -5.95 17.00 -35.93
N MET A 190 -5.06 17.97 -35.70
CA MET A 190 -3.87 17.78 -34.87
C MET A 190 -4.23 17.43 -33.42
N MET A 191 -5.19 18.13 -32.82
CA MET A 191 -5.66 17.82 -31.47
C MET A 191 -6.24 16.41 -31.38
N ARG A 192 -7.03 16.00 -32.38
CA ARG A 192 -7.57 14.64 -32.46
C ARG A 192 -6.45 13.61 -32.52
N TYR A 193 -5.42 13.84 -33.33
CA TYR A 193 -4.27 12.95 -33.41
C TYR A 193 -3.57 12.80 -32.06
N VAL A 194 -3.23 13.91 -31.40
CA VAL A 194 -2.55 13.92 -30.09
C VAL A 194 -3.39 13.25 -28.99
N LEU A 195 -4.72 13.39 -29.01
CA LEU A 195 -5.58 12.82 -27.97
C LEU A 195 -5.84 11.32 -28.14
N TYR A 196 -5.94 10.82 -29.38
CA TYR A 196 -6.39 9.45 -29.64
C TYR A 196 -5.31 8.52 -30.19
N GLU A 197 -4.39 9.03 -31.01
CA GLU A 197 -3.33 8.20 -31.60
C GLU A 197 -2.15 8.05 -30.63
N ASN A 198 -1.85 9.05 -29.80
CA ASN A 198 -0.80 8.97 -28.76
C ASN A 198 -1.10 7.94 -27.65
N GLN A 199 -2.35 7.50 -27.51
CA GLN A 199 -2.72 6.45 -26.55
C GLN A 199 -2.41 5.04 -27.06
N LYS A 200 -2.04 4.89 -28.34
CA LYS A 200 -1.73 3.60 -28.95
C LYS A 200 -0.23 3.34 -28.88
N GLU A 201 0.15 2.07 -28.79
CA GLU A 201 1.56 1.67 -28.90
C GLU A 201 2.14 1.99 -30.29
N THR A 202 1.30 1.94 -31.33
CA THR A 202 1.71 2.14 -32.72
C THR A 202 0.65 2.84 -33.56
N THR A 203 1.07 3.53 -34.63
CA THR A 203 0.21 4.18 -35.62
C THR A 203 0.80 4.06 -37.04
N LEU A 204 -0.01 4.34 -38.05
CA LEU A 204 0.44 4.34 -39.44
C LEU A 204 1.31 5.56 -39.71
N LEU A 205 2.39 5.37 -40.47
CA LEU A 205 3.27 6.46 -40.91
C LEU A 205 2.48 7.53 -41.66
N SER A 206 1.50 7.14 -42.48
CA SER A 206 0.63 8.06 -43.22
C SER A 206 -0.09 9.06 -42.29
N LYS A 207 -0.57 8.60 -41.13
CA LYS A 207 -1.21 9.49 -40.14
C LYS A 207 -0.22 10.44 -39.47
N GLU A 208 0.99 9.99 -39.16
CA GLU A 208 2.04 10.86 -38.61
C GLU A 208 2.46 11.92 -39.65
N VAL A 209 2.57 11.54 -40.94
CA VAL A 209 2.86 12.48 -42.04
C VAL A 209 1.76 13.52 -42.21
N ASP A 210 0.49 13.11 -42.13
CA ASP A 210 -0.64 14.06 -42.16
C ASP A 210 -0.62 15.02 -40.96
N PHE A 211 -0.29 14.52 -39.77
CA PHE A 211 -0.10 15.35 -38.59
C PHE A 211 1.05 16.36 -38.77
N ILE A 212 2.20 15.93 -39.29
CA ILE A 212 3.34 16.80 -39.61
C ILE A 212 2.96 17.86 -40.64
N ARG A 213 2.21 17.48 -41.68
CA ARG A 213 1.73 18.40 -42.72
C ARG A 213 0.86 19.49 -42.11
N ASP A 214 -0.09 19.14 -41.26
CA ASP A 214 -0.93 20.12 -40.57
C ASP A 214 -0.13 20.99 -39.59
N TYR A 215 0.84 20.41 -38.88
CA TYR A 215 1.74 21.15 -37.99
C TYR A 215 2.53 22.22 -38.74
N ILE A 216 3.14 21.84 -39.87
CA ILE A 216 3.96 22.73 -40.70
C ILE A 216 3.09 23.86 -41.26
N GLU A 217 1.89 23.55 -41.76
CA GLU A 217 0.98 24.57 -42.29
C GLU A 217 0.57 25.62 -41.24
N LEU A 218 0.32 25.19 -39.99
CA LEU A 218 0.04 26.12 -38.90
C LEU A 218 1.29 26.92 -38.48
N MET A 219 2.47 26.30 -38.48
CA MET A 219 3.73 27.00 -38.18
C MET A 219 4.11 28.02 -39.25
N LYS A 220 3.84 27.75 -40.53
CA LYS A 220 4.06 28.70 -41.63
C LYS A 220 3.38 30.04 -41.42
N MET A 221 2.19 30.05 -40.81
CA MET A 221 1.44 31.28 -40.50
C MET A 221 2.18 32.20 -39.53
N ARG A 222 3.17 31.67 -38.81
CA ARG A 222 3.99 32.38 -37.81
C ARG A 222 5.37 32.74 -38.33
N LEU A 223 5.75 32.28 -39.52
CA LEU A 223 7.05 32.57 -40.11
C LEU A 223 7.05 33.98 -40.70
N THR A 224 8.20 34.63 -40.62
CA THR A 224 8.45 35.88 -41.33
C THR A 224 9.15 35.58 -42.65
N ASP A 225 9.14 36.55 -43.57
CA ASP A 225 9.76 36.41 -44.91
C ASP A 225 11.27 36.10 -44.87
N LYS A 226 11.92 36.23 -43.71
CA LYS A 226 13.34 35.92 -43.50
C LYS A 226 13.62 34.43 -43.37
N VAL A 227 12.61 33.59 -43.11
CA VAL A 227 12.78 32.15 -42.92
C VAL A 227 12.51 31.42 -44.23
N LYS A 228 13.53 30.72 -44.75
CA LYS A 228 13.37 29.81 -45.90
C LYS A 228 12.99 28.41 -45.41
N LEU A 229 11.80 27.95 -45.78
CA LEU A 229 11.31 26.63 -45.42
C LEU A 229 11.19 25.74 -46.67
N ASN A 230 12.03 24.70 -46.75
CA ASN A 230 11.97 23.69 -47.79
C ASN A 230 11.36 22.41 -47.21
N ILE A 231 10.27 21.92 -47.81
CA ILE A 231 9.54 20.73 -47.34
C ILE A 231 9.50 19.74 -48.49
N HIS A 232 9.98 18.53 -48.25
CA HIS A 232 9.77 17.36 -49.12
C HIS A 232 9.16 16.26 -48.27
N LEU A 233 7.94 15.88 -48.61
CA LEU A 233 7.17 14.82 -47.96
C LEU A 233 6.61 13.95 -49.06
N ASP A 234 7.20 12.77 -49.23
CA ASP A 234 6.68 11.76 -50.14
C ASP A 234 5.39 11.15 -49.56
N GLU A 235 4.55 10.57 -50.42
CA GLU A 235 3.40 9.82 -49.94
C GLU A 235 3.88 8.59 -49.16
N ALA A 236 3.50 8.53 -47.88
CA ALA A 236 3.80 7.38 -47.06
C ALA A 236 2.89 6.22 -47.44
N GLU A 237 3.48 5.08 -47.79
CA GLU A 237 2.71 3.86 -48.05
C GLU A 237 2.01 3.38 -46.77
N ASP A 238 0.73 3.02 -46.91
CA ASP A 238 -0.21 2.72 -45.80
C ASP A 238 0.08 1.43 -45.00
N HIS A 239 1.26 0.85 -45.15
CA HIS A 239 1.69 -0.36 -44.44
C HIS A 239 2.85 -0.14 -43.46
N HIS A 240 3.44 1.05 -43.41
CA HIS A 240 4.49 1.36 -42.45
C HIS A 240 3.89 1.75 -41.08
N ILE A 241 4.40 1.12 -40.02
CA ILE A 241 3.93 1.32 -38.64
C ILE A 241 5.07 1.91 -37.81
N ILE A 242 4.78 2.98 -37.08
CA ILE A 242 5.73 3.68 -36.20
C ILE A 242 5.10 4.01 -34.84
N ALA A 243 5.91 4.44 -33.87
CA ALA A 243 5.41 5.02 -32.64
C ALA A 243 4.76 6.40 -32.93
N PRO A 244 3.59 6.72 -32.35
CA PRO A 244 2.97 8.03 -32.51
C PRO A 244 3.87 9.15 -31.99
N MET A 245 3.81 10.32 -32.63
CA MET A 245 4.56 11.53 -32.23
C MET A 245 6.09 11.37 -32.26
N LEU A 246 6.62 10.29 -32.86
CA LEU A 246 8.05 10.01 -32.95
C LEU A 246 8.80 11.12 -33.69
N LEU A 247 8.17 11.71 -34.71
CA LEU A 247 8.80 12.70 -35.58
C LEU A 247 8.64 14.14 -35.07
N LEU A 248 7.67 14.38 -34.17
CA LEU A 248 7.37 15.71 -33.65
C LEU A 248 8.59 16.38 -32.98
N PRO A 249 9.40 15.73 -32.11
CA PRO A 249 10.55 16.39 -31.48
C PRO A 249 11.57 16.93 -32.47
N PHE A 250 11.79 16.22 -33.59
CA PHE A 250 12.71 16.65 -34.64
C PHE A 250 12.16 17.87 -35.39
N LEU A 251 10.86 17.87 -35.65
CA LEU A 251 10.17 18.99 -36.28
C LEU A 251 10.16 20.23 -35.39
N GLU A 252 9.84 20.08 -34.09
CA GLU A 252 9.89 21.17 -33.12
C GLU A 252 11.30 21.74 -33.00
N ASN A 253 12.33 20.89 -32.93
CA ASN A 253 13.72 21.32 -32.89
C ASN A 253 14.11 22.10 -34.16
N SER A 254 13.66 21.64 -35.34
CA SER A 254 13.94 22.32 -36.61
C SER A 254 13.38 23.75 -36.63
N PHE A 255 12.14 23.96 -36.15
CA PHE A 255 11.58 25.31 -36.03
C PHE A 255 12.26 26.12 -34.92
N LYS A 256 12.51 25.53 -33.75
CA LYS A 256 13.12 26.23 -32.61
C LYS A 256 14.50 26.80 -32.96
N HIS A 257 15.34 26.00 -33.62
CA HIS A 257 16.70 26.41 -33.98
C HIS A 257 16.76 27.15 -35.32
N GLY A 258 15.85 26.86 -36.25
CA GLY A 258 15.83 27.46 -37.59
C GLY A 258 15.22 28.87 -37.68
N ILE A 259 14.33 29.25 -36.75
CA ILE A 259 13.69 30.60 -36.75
C ILE A 259 14.47 31.61 -35.87
N SER A 260 15.32 31.12 -34.96
CA SER A 260 16.02 31.93 -33.95
C SER A 260 17.45 32.34 -34.34
N SER A 261 17.84 32.17 -35.61
CA SER A 261 19.18 32.49 -36.13
C SER A 261 19.14 33.60 -37.16
#